data_AF-A2DTD1-F1
#
_entry.id   AF-A2DTD1-F1
#
_cell.length_a   1.000
_cell.length_b   1.000
_cell.length_c   1.000
_cell.angle_alpha   90.00
_cell.angle_beta   90.00
_cell.angle_gamma   90.00
#
_symmetry.space_group_name_H-M   'P 1'
#
loop_
_entity.id
_entity.type
_entity.pdbx_description
1 polymer ?
#
loop_
_entity_poly.entity_id
_entity_poly.type
_entity_poly.pdbx_seq_one_letter_code
_entity_poly.pdbx_strand_id
1 'polypeptide(L)'
;MLSQSSSNTSTSTSTSLDATNNKYHGLLTISRISVIKHIVYDFFSFFNSIAHPSIIYAFIINAWRTIQWAGPSVIPESSTLYPSKTVAQILTDAFSFFFRIVPASIKGEEFIYYAIIALVLFYTFCLILIVTIYIFNKNGKISNGVAIAFYFIFDGIWYLITPIAFTQCGHRIGYTFIQNEDVKDVASWVLIILLLISLCVYYFITAY
;
A
#
# COMPACT_ATOMS: atom_id res chain seq x y z
N MET A 1 -44.68 -21.24 35.86
CA MET A 1 -44.90 -19.95 35.17
C MET A 1 -43.74 -19.05 35.58
N LEU A 2 -42.81 -18.59 34.76
CA LEU A 2 -42.78 -18.28 33.32
C LEU A 2 -41.40 -18.62 32.74
N SER A 3 -41.38 -19.21 31.54
CA SER A 3 -40.20 -19.38 30.69
C SER A 3 -39.96 -18.07 29.92
N GLN A 4 -38.82 -17.41 30.11
CA GLN A 4 -38.38 -16.31 29.26
C GLN A 4 -37.69 -16.89 28.02
N SER A 5 -38.40 -16.85 26.90
CA SER A 5 -37.84 -17.17 25.58
C SER A 5 -37.09 -15.94 25.08
N SER A 6 -35.77 -15.97 25.18
CA SER A 6 -34.88 -14.98 24.57
C SER A 6 -34.92 -15.16 23.05
N SER A 7 -35.66 -14.32 22.35
CA SER A 7 -35.72 -14.29 20.90
C SER A 7 -34.40 -13.78 20.33
N ASN A 8 -33.66 -14.68 19.69
CA ASN A 8 -32.49 -14.37 18.87
C ASN A 8 -32.89 -13.38 17.76
N THR A 9 -32.57 -12.10 17.94
CA THR A 9 -32.57 -11.15 16.83
C THR A 9 -31.29 -11.38 16.05
N SER A 10 -31.35 -12.33 15.13
CA SER A 10 -30.32 -12.54 14.12
C SER A 10 -30.40 -11.35 13.15
N THR A 11 -29.50 -10.39 13.33
CA THR A 11 -29.28 -9.29 12.39
C THR A 11 -28.76 -9.91 11.09
N SER A 12 -29.69 -10.30 10.24
CA SER A 12 -29.41 -10.72 8.87
C SER A 12 -29.08 -9.48 8.08
N THR A 13 -27.78 -9.18 7.96
CA THR A 13 -27.22 -8.31 6.91
C THR A 13 -27.45 -9.02 5.57
N SER A 14 -28.71 -8.98 5.13
CA SER A 14 -29.12 -9.41 3.81
C SER A 14 -28.64 -8.36 2.81
N THR A 15 -27.79 -8.81 1.91
CA THR A 15 -27.26 -8.11 0.74
C THR A 15 -28.40 -7.42 -0.03
N SER A 16 -28.50 -6.09 0.11
CA SER A 16 -29.63 -5.26 -0.35
C SER A 16 -29.64 -4.97 -1.86
N LEU A 17 -28.65 -5.46 -2.61
CA LEU A 17 -28.50 -5.23 -4.04
C LEU A 17 -29.38 -6.14 -4.90
N ASP A 18 -29.58 -7.41 -4.51
CA ASP A 18 -30.44 -8.33 -5.26
C ASP A 18 -31.93 -8.01 -5.05
N ALA A 19 -32.29 -7.55 -3.85
CA ALA A 19 -33.66 -7.16 -3.50
C ALA A 19 -34.11 -5.87 -4.22
N THR A 20 -33.20 -4.96 -4.55
CA THR A 20 -33.51 -3.72 -5.26
C THR A 20 -33.71 -3.95 -6.76
N ASN A 21 -32.95 -4.87 -7.38
CA ASN A 21 -33.10 -5.18 -8.80
C ASN A 21 -34.47 -5.81 -9.12
N ASN A 22 -34.96 -6.69 -8.24
CA ASN A 22 -36.30 -7.31 -8.39
C ASN A 22 -37.46 -6.37 -8.04
N LYS A 23 -37.26 -5.38 -7.14
CA LYS A 23 -38.35 -4.50 -6.70
C LYS A 23 -38.56 -3.27 -7.60
N TYR A 24 -37.55 -2.86 -8.36
CA TYR A 24 -37.59 -1.64 -9.16
C TYR A 24 -37.47 -1.85 -10.68
N HIS A 25 -37.62 -3.08 -11.19
CA HIS A 25 -37.62 -3.39 -12.64
C HIS A 25 -36.52 -2.66 -13.45
N GLY A 26 -35.31 -2.53 -12.90
CA GLY A 26 -34.21 -1.85 -13.60
C GLY A 26 -34.36 -0.31 -13.76
N LEU A 27 -35.32 0.35 -13.10
CA LEU A 27 -35.44 1.81 -13.12
C LEU A 27 -34.28 2.54 -12.43
N LEU A 28 -33.62 1.88 -11.48
CA LEU A 28 -32.41 2.37 -10.83
C LEU A 28 -31.21 1.62 -11.42
N THR A 29 -30.65 2.16 -12.50
CA THR A 29 -29.39 1.66 -13.05
C THR A 29 -28.27 1.98 -12.07
N ILE A 30 -27.91 1.02 -11.23
CA ILE A 30 -26.75 1.15 -10.35
C ILE A 30 -25.50 1.22 -11.24
N SER A 31 -24.65 2.21 -10.99
CA SER A 31 -23.43 2.38 -11.77
C SER A 31 -22.49 1.19 -11.56
N ARG A 32 -21.81 0.73 -12.62
CA ARG A 32 -20.86 -0.40 -12.53
C ARG A 32 -19.75 -0.14 -11.50
N ILE A 33 -19.34 1.12 -11.35
CA ILE A 33 -18.34 1.51 -10.34
C ILE A 33 -18.88 1.31 -8.92
N SER A 34 -20.17 1.57 -8.67
CA SER A 34 -20.79 1.31 -7.37
C SER A 34 -20.83 -0.17 -7.01
N VAL A 35 -21.07 -1.05 -8.00
CA VAL A 35 -21.06 -2.50 -7.78
C VAL A 35 -19.66 -2.99 -7.42
N ILE A 36 -18.63 -2.56 -8.18
CA ILE A 36 -17.23 -2.92 -7.88
C ILE A 36 -16.83 -2.43 -6.49
N LYS A 37 -17.19 -1.19 -6.14
CA LYS A 37 -16.93 -0.62 -4.81
C LYS A 37 -17.54 -1.45 -3.70
N HIS A 38 -18.79 -1.89 -3.87
CA HIS A 38 -19.45 -2.72 -2.87
C HIS A 38 -18.74 -4.07 -2.68
N ILE A 39 -18.35 -4.73 -3.78
CA ILE A 39 -17.63 -6.01 -3.72
C ILE A 39 -16.27 -5.84 -3.01
N VAL A 40 -15.54 -4.77 -3.31
CA VAL A 40 -14.25 -4.46 -2.67
C VAL A 40 -14.44 -4.19 -1.17
N TYR A 41 -15.46 -3.40 -0.81
CA TYR A 41 -15.79 -3.11 0.58
C TYR A 41 -16.18 -4.37 1.36
N ASP A 42 -17.03 -5.23 0.79
CA ASP A 42 -17.43 -6.50 1.40
C ASP A 42 -16.22 -7.43 1.59
N PHE A 43 -15.31 -7.44 0.60
CA PHE A 43 -14.05 -8.18 0.69
C PHE A 43 -13.20 -7.69 1.86
N PHE A 44 -12.95 -6.38 1.99
CA PHE A 44 -12.16 -5.83 3.09
C PHE A 44 -12.87 -5.96 4.46
N SER A 45 -14.19 -5.84 4.50
CA SER A 45 -14.97 -6.06 5.72
C SER A 45 -14.88 -7.51 6.20
N PHE A 46 -15.02 -8.47 5.28
CA PHE A 46 -14.81 -9.89 5.58
C PHE A 46 -13.38 -10.14 6.06
N PHE A 47 -12.42 -9.52 5.39
CA PHE A 47 -11.02 -9.63 5.72
C PHE A 47 -10.68 -9.16 7.15
N ASN A 48 -11.14 -7.98 7.51
CA ASN A 48 -10.96 -7.40 8.85
C ASN A 48 -11.65 -8.23 9.95
N SER A 49 -12.70 -8.99 9.61
CA SER A 49 -13.38 -9.88 10.56
C SER A 49 -12.61 -11.18 10.84
N ILE A 50 -11.74 -11.60 9.92
CA ILE A 50 -10.98 -12.86 10.04
C ILE A 50 -9.55 -12.62 10.51
N ALA A 51 -8.89 -11.62 9.94
CA ALA A 51 -7.51 -11.29 10.24
C ALA A 51 -7.48 -10.14 11.27
N HIS A 52 -7.45 -10.49 12.55
CA HIS A 52 -7.15 -9.52 13.59
C HIS A 52 -5.63 -9.33 13.72
N PRO A 53 -5.11 -8.09 13.60
CA PRO A 53 -3.70 -7.81 13.82
C PRO A 53 -3.28 -8.28 15.20
N SER A 54 -2.12 -8.94 15.30
CA SER A 54 -1.47 -8.99 16.60
C SER A 54 -1.01 -7.57 16.98
N ILE A 55 -1.26 -7.16 18.22
CA ILE A 55 -0.85 -5.84 18.73
C ILE A 55 0.66 -5.61 18.50
N ILE A 56 1.45 -6.68 18.64
CA ILE A 56 2.90 -6.68 18.44
C ILE A 56 3.24 -6.34 16.98
N TYR A 57 2.55 -6.94 16.02
CA TYR A 57 2.78 -6.67 14.60
C TYR A 57 2.47 -5.21 14.25
N ALA A 58 1.30 -4.72 14.66
CA ALA A 58 0.91 -3.33 14.43
C ALA A 58 1.92 -2.36 15.10
N PHE A 59 2.41 -2.68 16.29
CA PHE A 59 3.45 -1.89 16.95
C PHE A 59 4.76 -1.83 16.15
N ILE A 60 5.24 -2.97 15.63
CA ILE A 60 6.46 -3.03 14.81
C ILE A 60 6.32 -2.18 13.54
N ILE A 61 5.20 -2.32 12.82
CA ILE A 61 4.95 -1.56 11.59
C ILE A 61 4.87 -0.06 11.89
N ASN A 62 4.19 0.34 12.96
CA ASN A 62 4.09 1.76 13.36
C ASN A 62 5.44 2.33 13.80
N ALA A 63 6.26 1.56 14.52
CA ALA A 63 7.61 1.97 14.90
C ALA A 63 8.48 2.18 13.66
N TRP A 64 8.44 1.26 12.70
CA TRP A 64 9.16 1.39 11.43
C TRP A 64 8.69 2.63 10.66
N ARG A 65 7.38 2.89 10.62
CA ARG A 65 6.84 4.06 9.93
C ARG A 65 7.23 5.37 10.59
N THR A 66 7.36 5.38 11.91
CA THR A 66 7.88 6.55 12.65
C THR A 66 9.32 6.83 12.24
N ILE A 67 10.14 5.78 12.07
CA ILE A 67 11.51 5.91 11.56
C ILE A 67 11.51 6.43 10.11
N GLN A 68 10.62 5.95 9.25
CA GLN A 68 10.50 6.44 7.86
C GLN A 68 10.10 7.91 7.77
N TRP A 69 9.28 8.40 8.72
CA TRP A 69 8.88 9.80 8.78
C TRP A 69 10.00 10.69 9.35
N ALA A 70 10.68 10.24 10.40
CA ALA A 70 11.80 10.97 10.99
C ALA A 70 13.06 10.96 10.13
N GLY A 71 13.33 9.85 9.43
CA GLY A 71 14.56 9.56 8.70
C GLY A 71 14.99 10.60 7.68
N PRO A 72 14.10 11.07 6.77
CA PRO A 72 14.42 12.11 5.80
C PRO A 72 14.95 13.41 6.42
N SER A 73 14.62 13.69 7.69
CA SER A 73 15.11 14.88 8.41
C SER A 73 16.62 14.89 8.64
N VAL A 74 17.29 13.72 8.55
CA VAL A 74 18.73 13.60 8.76
C VAL A 74 19.53 14.03 7.53
N ILE A 75 18.92 14.13 6.34
CA ILE A 75 19.56 14.59 5.09
C ILE A 75 20.89 13.84 4.82
N PRO A 76 20.83 12.51 4.59
CA PRO A 76 22.03 11.65 4.55
C PRO A 76 23.07 12.04 3.50
N GLU A 77 22.64 12.72 2.44
CA GLU A 77 23.48 13.02 1.28
C GLU A 77 24.11 14.43 1.34
N SER A 78 23.93 15.17 2.43
CA SER A 78 24.52 16.50 2.56
C SER A 78 26.01 16.42 2.87
N SER A 79 26.84 16.71 1.87
CA SER A 79 28.30 16.86 2.02
C SER A 79 28.71 18.01 2.94
N THR A 80 27.79 18.95 3.20
CA THR A 80 28.00 20.07 4.12
C THR A 80 27.80 19.66 5.58
N LEU A 81 26.79 18.82 5.85
CA LEU A 81 26.49 18.33 7.20
C LEU A 81 27.35 17.12 7.58
N TYR A 82 27.65 16.26 6.61
CA TYR A 82 28.42 15.03 6.79
C TYR A 82 29.59 15.01 5.80
N PRO A 83 30.77 15.52 6.21
CA PRO A 83 31.95 15.51 5.37
C PRO A 83 32.33 14.08 4.96
N SER A 84 32.86 13.93 3.75
CA SER A 84 33.17 12.63 3.19
C SER A 84 34.17 11.84 4.04
N LYS A 85 33.98 10.52 4.17
CA LYS A 85 34.84 9.58 4.94
C LYS A 85 34.84 9.79 6.46
N THR A 86 33.85 10.50 7.00
CA THR A 86 33.65 10.60 8.45
C THR A 86 32.79 9.45 8.96
N VAL A 87 32.97 9.08 10.23
CA VAL A 87 32.11 8.08 10.91
C VAL A 87 30.64 8.51 10.88
N ALA A 88 30.39 9.82 10.96
CA ALA A 88 29.06 10.39 10.88
C ALA A 88 28.38 10.08 9.53
N GLN A 89 29.10 10.20 8.41
CA GLN A 89 28.57 9.83 7.09
C GLN A 89 28.19 8.34 7.03
N ILE A 90 29.07 7.45 7.52
CA ILE A 90 28.83 6.00 7.50
C ILE A 90 27.59 5.62 8.32
N LEU A 91 27.43 6.23 9.51
CA LEU A 91 26.26 6.01 10.36
C LEU A 91 24.98 6.50 9.68
N THR A 92 25.02 7.67 9.08
CA THR A 92 23.87 8.26 8.40
C THR A 92 23.50 7.48 7.14
N ASP A 93 24.48 6.96 6.40
CA ASP A 93 24.28 6.08 5.25
C ASP A 93 23.66 4.74 5.67
N ALA A 94 24.14 4.14 6.75
CA ALA A 94 23.53 2.91 7.31
C ALA A 94 22.09 3.15 7.78
N PHE A 95 21.83 4.30 8.40
CA PHE A 95 20.48 4.67 8.82
C PHE A 95 19.55 4.94 7.63
N SER A 96 20.09 5.41 6.50
CA SER A 96 19.32 5.66 5.28
C SER A 96 18.65 4.42 4.71
N PHE A 97 19.21 3.23 4.95
CA PHE A 97 18.60 1.96 4.55
C PHE A 97 17.15 1.81 5.04
N PHE A 98 16.84 2.25 6.26
CA PHE A 98 15.51 2.06 6.87
C PHE A 98 14.39 2.89 6.20
N PHE A 99 14.74 4.01 5.56
CA PHE A 99 13.76 4.93 4.96
C PHE A 99 13.91 5.14 3.44
N ARG A 100 15.04 4.75 2.86
CA ARG A 100 15.37 4.88 1.43
C ARG A 100 15.56 3.50 0.79
N ILE A 101 15.84 2.42 1.54
CA ILE A 101 16.28 1.08 1.06
C ILE A 101 17.62 1.12 0.31
N VAL A 102 17.82 2.07 -0.59
CA VAL A 102 19.08 2.32 -1.27
C VAL A 102 19.92 3.27 -0.40
N PRO A 103 21.13 2.89 0.04
CA PRO A 103 21.97 3.77 0.83
C PRO A 103 22.42 5.00 0.04
N ALA A 104 22.53 6.16 0.70
CA ALA A 104 22.84 7.43 0.05
C ALA A 104 24.26 7.51 -0.56
N SER A 105 25.16 6.60 -0.19
CA SER A 105 26.51 6.55 -0.76
C SER A 105 26.55 6.06 -2.21
N ILE A 106 25.50 5.39 -2.69
CA ILE A 106 25.47 4.83 -4.04
C ILE A 106 24.82 5.84 -4.98
N LYS A 107 25.64 6.45 -5.85
CA LYS A 107 25.20 7.43 -6.86
C LYS A 107 25.17 6.76 -8.23
N GLY A 108 24.00 6.70 -8.87
CA GLY A 108 23.86 6.10 -10.21
C GLY A 108 22.42 5.72 -10.60
N GLU A 109 22.31 4.80 -11.57
CA GLU A 109 21.06 4.27 -12.16
C GLU A 109 20.23 3.39 -11.18
N GLU A 110 20.60 3.34 -9.90
CA GLU A 110 19.93 2.58 -8.84
C GLU A 110 18.42 2.89 -8.75
N PHE A 111 18.03 4.14 -9.01
CA PHE A 111 16.63 4.55 -9.04
C PHE A 111 15.84 3.76 -10.08
N ILE A 112 16.41 3.50 -11.26
CA ILE A 112 15.76 2.77 -12.33
C ILE A 112 15.49 1.33 -11.89
N TYR A 113 16.50 0.65 -11.33
CA TYR A 113 16.35 -0.70 -10.81
C TYR A 113 15.32 -0.78 -9.68
N TYR A 114 15.40 0.14 -8.72
CA TYR A 114 14.42 0.24 -7.64
C TYR A 114 13.00 0.43 -8.17
N ALA A 115 12.80 1.39 -9.07
CA ALA A 115 11.47 1.73 -9.61
C ALA A 115 10.87 0.55 -10.39
N ILE A 116 11.67 -0.14 -11.21
CA ILE A 116 11.22 -1.33 -11.94
C ILE A 116 10.79 -2.44 -10.97
N ILE A 117 11.61 -2.75 -9.96
CA ILE A 117 11.30 -3.79 -8.97
C ILE A 117 10.03 -3.43 -8.20
N ALA A 118 9.90 -2.18 -7.75
CA ALA A 118 8.73 -1.69 -7.03
C ALA A 118 7.45 -1.79 -7.87
N LEU A 119 7.52 -1.41 -9.15
CA LEU A 119 6.39 -1.50 -10.08
C LEU A 119 6.00 -2.95 -10.38
N VAL A 120 6.96 -3.83 -10.66
CA VAL A 120 6.69 -5.25 -10.90
C VAL A 120 6.01 -5.89 -9.68
N LEU A 121 6.52 -5.59 -8.48
CA LEU A 121 5.92 -6.06 -7.24
C LEU A 121 4.49 -5.51 -7.08
N PHE A 122 4.27 -4.24 -7.42
CA PHE A 122 2.96 -3.59 -7.32
C PHE A 122 1.93 -4.22 -8.25
N TYR A 123 2.25 -4.35 -9.53
CA TYR A 123 1.33 -4.97 -10.48
C TYR A 123 1.08 -6.43 -10.16
N THR A 124 2.09 -7.17 -9.70
CA THR A 124 1.92 -8.55 -9.24
C THR A 124 0.96 -8.62 -8.06
N PHE A 125 1.10 -7.71 -7.08
CA PHE A 125 0.19 -7.59 -5.96
C PHE A 125 -1.24 -7.26 -6.41
N CYS A 126 -1.42 -6.30 -7.30
CA CYS A 126 -2.74 -5.96 -7.85
C CYS A 126 -3.39 -7.14 -8.57
N LEU A 127 -2.64 -7.94 -9.32
CA LEU A 127 -3.17 -9.15 -9.96
C LEU A 127 -3.65 -10.16 -8.92
N ILE A 128 -2.86 -10.41 -7.88
CA ILE A 128 -3.24 -11.32 -6.79
C ILE A 128 -4.51 -10.82 -6.09
N LEU A 129 -4.60 -9.51 -5.82
CA LEU A 129 -5.77 -8.86 -5.22
C LEU A 129 -7.02 -9.09 -6.09
N ILE A 130 -6.94 -8.82 -7.40
CA ILE A 130 -8.07 -9.00 -8.32
C ILE A 130 -8.51 -10.47 -8.36
N VAL A 131 -7.57 -11.41 -8.45
CA VAL A 131 -7.88 -12.85 -8.44
C VAL A 131 -8.56 -13.27 -7.14
N THR A 132 -8.08 -12.77 -6.00
CA THR A 132 -8.64 -13.10 -4.69
C THR A 132 -10.05 -12.54 -4.52
N ILE A 133 -10.29 -11.31 -4.95
CA ILE A 133 -11.64 -10.70 -4.96
C ILE A 133 -12.57 -11.49 -5.90
N TYR A 134 -12.10 -11.91 -7.06
CA TYR A 134 -12.90 -12.71 -7.98
C TYR A 134 -13.31 -14.07 -7.38
N ILE A 135 -12.38 -14.75 -6.71
CA ILE A 135 -12.65 -16.01 -5.99
C ILE A 135 -13.63 -15.78 -4.85
N PHE A 136 -13.46 -14.68 -4.10
CA PHE A 136 -14.36 -14.28 -3.02
C PHE A 136 -15.78 -14.06 -3.52
N ASN A 137 -15.95 -13.29 -4.60
CA ASN A 137 -17.26 -13.00 -5.17
C ASN A 137 -17.97 -14.28 -5.68
N LYS A 138 -17.21 -15.27 -6.18
CA LYS A 138 -17.78 -16.53 -6.67
C LYS A 138 -18.15 -17.51 -5.55
N ASN A 139 -17.31 -17.63 -4.52
CA ASN A 139 -17.43 -18.68 -3.51
C ASN A 139 -17.95 -18.18 -2.16
N GLY A 140 -18.01 -16.85 -1.95
CA GLY A 140 -18.39 -16.21 -0.69
C GLY A 140 -17.43 -16.45 0.48
N LYS A 141 -16.31 -17.15 0.25
CA LYS A 141 -15.33 -17.56 1.28
C LYS A 141 -13.92 -17.58 0.71
N ILE A 142 -12.95 -17.25 1.56
CA ILE A 142 -11.51 -17.36 1.29
C ILE A 142 -10.90 -18.26 2.38
N SER A 143 -9.84 -18.99 2.04
CA SER A 143 -9.07 -19.75 3.03
C SER A 143 -8.40 -18.82 4.04
N ASN A 144 -8.47 -19.15 5.33
CA ASN A 144 -7.87 -18.34 6.41
C ASN A 144 -6.37 -18.06 6.17
N GLY A 145 -5.63 -19.01 5.59
CA GLY A 145 -4.21 -18.80 5.28
C GLY A 145 -3.97 -17.73 4.23
N VAL A 146 -4.82 -17.67 3.19
CA VAL A 146 -4.77 -16.63 2.16
C VAL A 146 -5.15 -15.28 2.77
N ALA A 147 -6.16 -15.27 3.64
CA ALA A 147 -6.56 -14.06 4.35
C ALA A 147 -5.40 -13.51 5.20
N ILE A 148 -4.76 -14.35 6.02
CA ILE A 148 -3.63 -13.93 6.84
C ILE A 148 -2.44 -13.45 5.99
N ALA A 149 -2.08 -14.17 4.92
CA ALA A 149 -0.97 -13.78 4.05
C ALA A 149 -1.20 -12.42 3.38
N PHE A 150 -2.42 -12.19 2.88
CA PHE A 150 -2.79 -10.91 2.28
C PHE A 150 -2.72 -9.76 3.30
N TYR A 151 -2.92 -10.05 4.59
CA TYR A 151 -2.98 -9.04 5.64
C TYR A 151 -1.56 -8.52 5.89
N PHE A 152 -0.61 -9.45 6.05
CA PHE A 152 0.80 -9.11 6.19
C PHE A 152 1.36 -8.33 5.00
N ILE A 153 0.87 -8.64 3.79
CA ILE A 153 1.32 -7.96 2.58
C ILE A 153 0.70 -6.56 2.47
N PHE A 154 -0.61 -6.43 2.67
CA PHE A 154 -1.35 -5.18 2.47
C PHE A 154 -1.11 -4.17 3.60
N ASP A 155 -1.28 -4.59 4.86
CA ASP A 155 -1.17 -3.74 6.06
C ASP A 155 0.28 -3.62 6.57
N GLY A 156 1.19 -4.43 6.04
CA GLY A 156 2.61 -4.39 6.36
C GLY A 156 3.48 -3.88 5.23
N ILE A 157 3.82 -4.79 4.33
CA ILE A 157 4.87 -4.57 3.33
C ILE A 157 4.52 -3.37 2.45
N TRP A 158 3.30 -3.33 1.89
CA TRP A 158 2.89 -2.21 1.04
C TRP A 158 2.79 -0.89 1.80
N TYR A 159 2.25 -0.96 3.01
CA TYR A 159 2.17 0.20 3.88
C TYR A 159 3.56 0.81 4.15
N LEU A 160 4.61 -0.01 4.29
CA LEU A 160 5.99 0.46 4.45
C LEU A 160 6.67 0.88 3.14
N ILE A 161 6.38 0.24 2.02
CA ILE A 161 6.98 0.56 0.71
C ILE A 161 6.53 1.92 0.20
N THR A 162 5.26 2.29 0.39
CA THR A 162 4.69 3.55 -0.13
C THR A 162 5.48 4.80 0.26
N PRO A 163 5.77 5.09 1.55
CA PRO A 163 6.56 6.27 1.92
C PRO A 163 7.99 6.20 1.37
N ILE A 164 8.60 5.01 1.29
CA ILE A 164 9.94 4.84 0.70
C ILE A 164 9.92 5.18 -0.80
N ALA A 165 8.88 4.75 -1.52
CA ALA A 165 8.77 5.04 -2.93
C ALA A 165 8.57 6.54 -3.19
N PHE A 166 7.84 7.22 -2.30
CA PHE A 166 7.68 8.66 -2.34
C PHE A 166 8.99 9.41 -2.06
N THR A 167 9.78 8.98 -1.06
CA THR A 167 11.09 9.59 -0.77
C THR A 167 12.06 9.39 -1.92
N GLN A 168 12.04 8.23 -2.58
CA GLN A 168 12.86 7.97 -3.77
C GLN A 168 12.47 8.82 -4.97
N CYS A 169 11.17 8.97 -5.25
CA CYS A 169 10.70 9.87 -6.29
C CYS A 169 11.10 11.32 -6.01
N GLY A 170 10.85 11.80 -4.79
CA GLY A 170 11.23 13.15 -4.37
C GLY A 170 12.73 13.40 -4.45
N HIS A 171 13.54 12.40 -4.09
CA HIS A 171 14.98 12.48 -4.23
C HIS A 171 15.42 12.59 -5.69
N ARG A 172 14.89 11.75 -6.59
CA ARG A 172 15.23 11.79 -8.02
C ARG A 172 14.83 13.13 -8.65
N ILE A 173 13.64 13.63 -8.31
CA ILE A 173 13.17 14.96 -8.70
C ILE A 173 14.14 16.04 -8.21
N GLY A 174 14.55 16.00 -6.94
CA GLY A 174 15.50 16.94 -6.35
C GLY A 174 16.86 16.92 -7.05
N TYR A 175 17.37 15.74 -7.38
CA TYR A 175 18.62 15.56 -8.13
C TYR A 175 18.55 16.25 -9.49
N THR A 176 17.46 16.04 -10.23
CA THR A 176 17.28 16.61 -11.57
C THR A 176 17.15 18.14 -11.55
N PHE A 177 16.41 18.71 -10.60
CA PHE A 177 16.18 20.17 -10.56
C PHE A 177 17.30 20.96 -9.88
N ILE A 178 17.91 20.43 -8.82
CA ILE A 178 18.87 21.17 -8.00
C ILE A 178 20.30 20.96 -8.49
N GLN A 179 20.67 19.72 -8.83
CA GLN A 179 22.03 19.40 -9.27
C GLN A 179 22.19 19.48 -10.79
N ASN A 180 21.10 19.65 -11.56
CA ASN A 180 21.08 19.66 -13.04
C ASN A 180 21.78 18.43 -13.67
N GLU A 181 21.86 17.34 -12.93
CA GLU A 181 22.35 16.06 -13.41
C GLU A 181 21.15 15.21 -13.87
N ASP A 182 21.34 14.38 -14.89
CA ASP A 182 20.33 13.47 -15.45
C ASP A 182 19.06 14.10 -16.06
N VAL A 183 19.07 15.40 -16.39
CA VAL A 183 17.92 16.09 -17.02
C VAL A 183 17.46 15.47 -18.35
N LYS A 184 18.33 14.69 -19.00
CA LYS A 184 18.05 14.06 -20.30
C LYS A 184 17.57 12.61 -20.19
N ASP A 185 17.52 12.02 -19.00
CA ASP A 185 17.11 10.63 -18.85
C ASP A 185 15.58 10.50 -18.86
N VAL A 186 15.04 10.29 -20.06
CA VAL A 186 13.61 10.09 -20.29
C VAL A 186 13.07 8.88 -19.53
N ALA A 187 13.87 7.83 -19.35
CA ALA A 187 13.43 6.61 -18.67
C ALA A 187 13.13 6.87 -17.19
N SER A 188 13.98 7.64 -16.50
CA SER A 188 13.75 8.07 -15.12
C SER A 188 12.41 8.81 -14.97
N TRP A 189 12.08 9.73 -15.88
CA TRP A 189 10.82 10.48 -15.83
C TRP A 189 9.58 9.62 -16.03
N VAL A 190 9.62 8.70 -17.01
CA VAL A 190 8.52 7.76 -17.24
C VAL A 190 8.29 6.89 -16.00
N LEU A 191 9.37 6.39 -15.37
CA LEU A 191 9.29 5.58 -14.16
C LEU A 191 8.74 6.36 -12.97
N ILE A 192 9.14 7.62 -12.76
CA ILE A 192 8.58 8.48 -11.70
C ILE A 192 7.06 8.64 -11.89
N ILE A 193 6.61 8.98 -13.10
CA ILE A 193 5.18 9.19 -13.38
C ILE A 193 4.40 7.89 -13.16
N LEU A 194 4.92 6.77 -13.65
CA LEU A 194 4.27 5.46 -13.51
C LEU A 194 4.18 5.02 -12.04
N LEU A 195 5.23 5.31 -11.26
CA LEU A 195 5.26 5.01 -9.83
C LEU A 195 4.27 5.89 -9.06
N LEU A 196 4.20 7.19 -9.36
CA LEU A 196 3.20 8.10 -8.77
C LEU A 196 1.76 7.68 -9.09
N ILE A 197 1.48 7.28 -10.33
CA ILE A 197 0.16 6.74 -10.73
C ILE A 197 -0.15 5.48 -9.91
N SER A 198 0.81 4.57 -9.79
CA SER A 198 0.67 3.34 -9.01
C SER A 198 0.37 3.63 -7.53
N LEU A 199 1.03 4.63 -6.95
CA LEU A 199 0.73 5.10 -5.59
C LEU A 199 -0.69 5.67 -5.48
N CYS A 200 -1.13 6.49 -6.45
CA CYS A 200 -2.51 7.00 -6.45
C CYS A 200 -3.54 5.87 -6.53
N VAL A 201 -3.29 4.84 -7.35
CA VAL A 201 -4.15 3.65 -7.42
C VAL A 201 -4.16 2.90 -6.09
N TYR A 202 -2.99 2.71 -5.46
CA TYR A 202 -2.90 2.08 -4.14
C TYR A 202 -3.72 2.84 -3.09
N TYR A 203 -3.54 4.16 -3.00
CA TYR A 203 -4.29 5.01 -2.07
C TYR A 203 -5.79 5.00 -2.34
N PHE A 204 -6.19 4.95 -3.62
CA PHE A 204 -7.60 4.81 -3.97
C PHE A 204 -8.16 3.47 -3.50
N ILE A 205 -7.40 2.37 -3.58
CA ILE A 205 -7.82 1.05 -3.10
C ILE A 205 -7.92 1.01 -1.58
N THR A 206 -6.97 1.63 -0.85
CA THR A 206 -6.92 1.60 0.63
C THR A 206 -7.88 2.59 1.30
N ALA A 207 -8.34 3.63 0.59
CA ALA A 207 -9.28 4.61 1.13
C ALA A 207 -10.71 4.06 1.30
N TYR A 208 -10.99 2.85 0.81
CA TYR A 208 -12.28 2.17 0.89
C TYR A 208 -12.18 0.89 1.72
#